data_AF-W6LG92-F1
#
_entry.id   AF-W6LG92-F1
#
_cell.length_a   1.000
_cell.length_b   1.000
_cell.length_c   1.000
_cell.angle_alpha   90.00
_cell.angle_beta   90.00
_cell.angle_gamma   90.00
#
_symmetry.space_group_name_H-M   'P 1'
#
loop_
_entity.id
_entity.type
_entity.pdbx_description
1 polymer ?
#
loop_
_entity_poly.entity_id
_entity_poly.type
_entity_poly.pdbx_seq_one_letter_code
_entity_poly.pdbx_strand_id
1 'polypeptide(L)'
;MRRLNFTKSVSSVLSRFSSQWNNDSDGFDWKSRDLHEKRALAMSYIGDIKKRVPIHDAIRIKAQINKEALYCNEKPTSLFEPISSLTDHEETHEDVNKYFKTVIDDLLDEFSGDVLNSIPESDVSFLKNEFFGDEKAESDCLQKWLKYRREIADYQSYLSIPISEQNVWSAWYLRHIKGN
;
A
#
# COMPACT_ATOMS: atom_id res chain seq x y z
N MET A 1 -6.85 31.27 27.13
CA MET A 1 -7.33 30.79 25.81
C MET A 1 -6.35 31.21 24.72
N ARG A 2 -5.50 30.31 24.22
CA ARG A 2 -4.68 30.51 23.01
C ARG A 2 -5.03 29.39 22.03
N ARG A 3 -5.77 29.70 20.96
CA ARG A 3 -6.01 28.77 19.86
C ARG A 3 -4.76 28.78 18.98
N LEU A 4 -4.10 27.63 18.88
CA LEU A 4 -2.91 27.41 18.07
C LEU A 4 -3.31 27.25 16.59
N ASN A 5 -2.78 28.12 15.74
CA ASN A 5 -2.95 28.12 14.28
C ASN A 5 -2.04 27.08 13.59
N PHE A 6 -2.18 25.78 13.90
CA PHE A 6 -1.33 24.72 13.32
C PHE A 6 -1.80 24.23 11.94
N THR A 7 -3.00 24.59 11.49
CA THR A 7 -3.63 23.97 10.30
C THR A 7 -3.21 24.58 8.96
N LYS A 8 -2.58 25.76 8.93
CA LYS A 8 -2.21 26.44 7.67
C LYS A 8 -0.85 26.02 7.08
N SER A 9 0.02 25.36 7.86
CA SER A 9 1.36 24.98 7.40
C SER A 9 1.35 23.64 6.64
N VAL A 10 0.62 22.64 7.16
CA VAL A 10 0.64 21.26 6.65
C VAL A 10 0.02 21.13 5.25
N SER A 11 -1.04 21.88 4.95
CA SER A 11 -1.69 21.84 3.62
C SER A 11 -0.79 22.37 2.50
N SER A 12 0.02 23.41 2.79
CA SER A 12 0.93 24.00 1.81
C SER A 12 2.09 23.05 1.46
N VAL A 13 2.57 22.27 2.42
CA VAL A 13 3.67 21.32 2.23
C VAL A 13 3.20 20.10 1.43
N LEU A 14 2.04 19.51 1.77
CA LEU A 14 1.46 18.40 1.02
C LEU A 14 1.07 18.79 -0.42
N SER A 15 0.61 20.02 -0.64
CA SER A 15 0.29 20.52 -1.99
C SER A 15 1.52 20.59 -2.91
N ARG A 16 2.70 20.90 -2.36
CA ARG A 16 3.97 20.95 -3.11
C ARG A 16 4.56 19.57 -3.39
N PHE A 17 4.29 18.57 -2.55
CA PHE A 17 4.70 17.19 -2.81
C PHE A 17 3.77 16.50 -3.82
N SER A 18 2.48 16.82 -3.80
CA SER A 18 1.50 16.26 -4.73
C SER A 18 1.75 16.71 -6.18
N SER A 19 2.28 17.92 -6.39
CA SER A 19 2.64 18.40 -7.73
C SER A 19 3.80 17.62 -8.36
N GLN A 20 4.68 17.00 -7.55
CA GLN A 20 5.82 16.23 -8.05
C GLN A 20 5.43 14.88 -8.67
N TRP A 21 4.19 14.43 -8.49
CA TRP A 21 3.70 13.15 -9.03
C TRP A 21 3.22 13.27 -10.49
N ASN A 22 3.02 14.49 -10.97
CA ASN A 22 2.64 14.75 -12.36
C ASN A 22 3.81 14.50 -13.32
N ASN A 23 3.52 14.33 -14.62
CA ASN A 23 4.48 13.89 -15.65
C ASN A 23 5.56 14.93 -16.01
N ASP A 24 5.50 16.15 -15.47
CA ASP A 24 6.42 17.24 -15.81
C ASP A 24 7.83 17.05 -15.23
N SER A 25 8.72 18.04 -15.44
CA SER A 25 10.09 18.04 -14.93
C SER A 25 10.21 18.06 -13.41
N ASP A 26 9.11 18.30 -12.69
CA ASP A 26 9.06 18.28 -11.23
C ASP A 26 9.37 16.88 -10.69
N GLY A 27 10.08 16.80 -9.56
CA GLY A 27 10.46 15.52 -8.97
C GLY A 27 11.55 14.76 -9.76
N PHE A 28 12.38 15.48 -10.52
CA PHE A 28 13.49 14.90 -11.31
C PHE A 28 14.34 13.89 -10.52
N ASP A 29 14.67 14.18 -9.26
CA ASP A 29 15.58 13.34 -8.47
C ASP A 29 15.06 11.90 -8.29
N TRP A 30 13.80 11.75 -7.89
CA TRP A 30 13.23 10.42 -7.66
C TRP A 30 12.87 9.72 -8.97
N LYS A 31 12.45 10.47 -10.01
CA LYS A 31 12.19 9.93 -11.35
C LYS A 31 13.46 9.41 -12.02
N SER A 32 14.55 10.17 -11.92
CA SER A 32 15.87 9.80 -12.44
C SER A 32 16.40 8.56 -11.72
N ARG A 33 16.24 8.50 -10.39
CA ARG A 33 16.59 7.31 -9.60
C ARG A 33 15.80 6.07 -10.04
N ASP A 34 14.48 6.17 -10.17
CA ASP A 34 13.62 5.06 -10.60
C ASP A 34 14.01 4.54 -12.01
N LEU A 35 14.28 5.44 -12.96
CA LEU A 35 14.76 5.05 -14.29
C LEU A 35 16.13 4.38 -14.25
N HIS A 36 17.04 4.89 -13.41
CA HIS A 36 18.36 4.30 -13.22
C HIS A 36 18.28 2.90 -12.60
N GLU A 37 17.44 2.70 -11.58
CA GLU A 37 17.21 1.41 -10.94
C GLU A 37 16.66 0.38 -11.93
N LYS A 38 15.66 0.76 -12.74
CA LYS A 38 15.10 -0.11 -13.81
C LYS A 38 16.16 -0.52 -14.83
N ARG A 39 16.99 0.42 -15.28
CA ARG A 39 18.09 0.14 -16.20
C ARG A 39 19.14 -0.76 -15.56
N ALA A 40 19.54 -0.49 -14.32
CA ALA A 40 20.51 -1.29 -13.60
C ALA A 40 20.04 -2.74 -13.42
N LEU A 41 18.76 -2.93 -13.09
CA LEU A 41 18.13 -4.25 -12.99
C LEU A 41 18.15 -4.98 -14.34
N ALA A 42 17.75 -4.33 -15.43
CA ALA A 42 17.75 -4.91 -16.77
C ALA A 42 19.15 -5.34 -17.20
N MET A 43 20.14 -4.47 -17.00
CA MET A 43 21.54 -4.73 -17.33
C MET A 43 22.12 -5.87 -16.50
N SER A 44 21.78 -5.92 -15.22
CA SER A 44 22.17 -7.01 -14.34
C SER A 44 21.54 -8.34 -14.75
N TYR A 45 20.32 -8.35 -15.28
CA TYR A 45 19.65 -9.57 -15.70
C TYR A 45 20.23 -10.11 -17.01
N ILE A 46 20.41 -9.23 -18.01
CA ILE A 46 20.90 -9.60 -19.34
C ILE A 46 22.41 -9.86 -19.33
N GLY A 47 23.20 -8.93 -18.78
CA GLY A 47 24.64 -8.87 -18.99
C GLY A 47 25.51 -9.50 -17.89
N ASP A 48 25.00 -9.65 -16.66
CA ASP A 48 25.83 -10.14 -15.55
C ASP A 48 25.87 -11.68 -15.50
N ILE A 49 26.87 -12.26 -16.16
CA ILE A 49 27.10 -13.71 -16.19
C ILE A 49 27.36 -14.25 -14.78
N LYS A 50 27.93 -13.46 -13.87
CA LYS A 50 28.28 -13.92 -12.51
C LYS A 50 27.05 -14.26 -11.68
N LYS A 51 25.86 -13.79 -12.05
CA LYS A 51 24.60 -14.10 -11.36
C LYS A 51 23.97 -15.42 -11.82
N ARG A 52 24.47 -16.04 -12.90
CA ARG A 52 23.97 -17.30 -13.47
C ARG A 52 24.62 -18.52 -12.80
N VAL A 53 24.56 -18.57 -11.47
CA VAL A 53 25.23 -19.60 -10.65
C VAL A 53 24.19 -20.48 -9.96
N PRO A 54 24.35 -21.82 -9.97
CA PRO A 54 23.50 -22.71 -9.20
C PRO A 54 23.53 -22.40 -7.71
N ILE A 55 22.37 -22.51 -7.04
CA ILE A 55 22.28 -22.26 -5.61
C ILE A 55 23.02 -23.33 -4.80
N HIS A 56 23.94 -22.89 -3.94
CA HIS A 56 24.67 -23.74 -2.99
C HIS A 56 24.40 -23.32 -1.53
N ASP A 57 24.84 -24.13 -0.55
CA ASP A 57 24.46 -24.01 0.86
C ASP A 57 24.72 -22.62 1.46
N ALA A 58 25.85 -22.00 1.13
CA ALA A 58 26.15 -20.64 1.60
C ALA A 58 25.12 -19.61 1.12
N ILE A 59 24.58 -19.76 -0.09
CA ILE A 59 23.50 -18.90 -0.59
C ILE A 59 22.20 -19.23 0.12
N ARG A 60 21.88 -20.52 0.31
CA ARG A 60 20.64 -20.95 0.98
C ARG A 60 20.54 -20.41 2.40
N ILE A 61 21.60 -20.58 3.18
CA ILE A 61 21.67 -20.13 4.58
C ILE A 61 21.57 -18.59 4.64
N LYS A 62 22.37 -17.88 3.84
CA LYS A 62 22.35 -16.40 3.84
C LYS A 62 21.02 -15.83 3.35
N ALA A 63 20.41 -16.44 2.33
CA ALA A 63 19.11 -16.02 1.84
C ALA A 63 18.01 -16.22 2.89
N GLN A 64 18.05 -17.31 3.66
CA GLN A 64 17.12 -17.54 4.75
C GLN A 64 17.27 -16.51 5.87
N ILE A 65 18.51 -16.23 6.29
CA ILE A 65 18.80 -15.19 7.29
C ILE A 65 18.30 -13.82 6.81
N ASN A 66 18.55 -13.46 5.56
CA ASN A 66 18.08 -12.19 5.00
C ASN A 66 16.55 -12.13 4.92
N LYS A 67 15.90 -13.26 4.60
CA LYS A 67 14.44 -13.36 4.58
C LYS A 67 13.87 -13.12 5.97
N GLU A 68 14.40 -13.77 6.99
CA GLU A 68 14.00 -13.56 8.39
C GLU A 68 14.24 -12.13 8.85
N ALA A 69 15.39 -11.53 8.51
CA ALA A 69 15.68 -10.13 8.82
C ALA A 69 14.66 -9.16 8.21
N LEU A 70 14.18 -9.41 6.99
CA LEU A 70 13.13 -8.59 6.37
C LEU A 70 11.77 -8.73 7.06
N TYR A 71 11.46 -9.88 7.66
CA TYR A 71 10.23 -10.06 8.45
C TYR A 71 10.32 -9.48 9.87
N CYS A 72 11.52 -9.48 10.45
CA CYS A 72 11.78 -8.90 11.77
C CYS A 72 11.85 -7.36 11.74
N ASN A 73 12.01 -6.75 10.56
CA ASN A 73 11.89 -5.30 10.43
C ASN A 73 10.44 -4.90 10.72
N GLU A 74 10.29 -4.02 11.71
CA GLU A 74 9.01 -3.45 12.07
C GLU A 74 8.34 -2.84 10.84
N LYS A 75 7.03 -3.04 10.70
CA LYS A 75 6.21 -2.42 9.66
C LYS A 75 6.51 -0.91 9.63
N PRO A 76 6.39 -0.25 8.47
CA PRO A 76 6.57 1.20 8.39
C PRO A 76 5.79 1.85 9.52
N THR A 77 6.46 2.72 10.28
CA THR A 77 5.91 3.37 11.46
C THR A 77 4.56 3.95 11.08
N SER A 78 3.50 3.50 11.76
CA SER A 78 2.15 3.94 11.42
C SER A 78 2.10 5.46 11.56
N LEU A 79 1.64 6.15 10.51
CA LEU A 79 1.51 7.62 10.53
C LEU A 79 0.51 8.09 11.60
N PHE A 80 -0.38 7.19 12.01
CA PHE A 80 -1.32 7.36 13.10
C PHE A 80 -1.28 6.12 13.98
N GLU A 81 -1.12 6.30 15.28
CA GLU A 81 -1.44 5.21 16.21
C GLU A 81 -2.92 4.86 16.02
N PRO A 82 -3.27 3.58 15.82
CA PRO A 82 -4.67 3.19 15.73
C PRO A 82 -5.35 3.62 17.02
N ILE A 83 -6.45 4.38 16.92
CA ILE A 83 -7.18 4.93 18.07
C ILE A 83 -7.68 3.80 19.00
N SER A 84 -7.71 2.56 18.52
CA SER A 84 -7.96 1.36 19.33
C SER A 84 -6.90 1.10 20.40
N SER A 85 -5.73 1.76 20.37
CA SER A 85 -4.76 1.70 21.47
C SER A 85 -5.00 2.76 22.56
N LEU A 86 -6.01 3.63 22.41
CA LEU A 86 -6.43 4.51 23.51
C LEU A 86 -7.29 3.76 24.54
N THR A 87 -7.79 2.59 24.16
CA THR A 87 -8.47 1.61 25.00
C THR A 87 -7.50 0.46 25.27
N ASP A 88 -6.57 0.64 26.21
CA ASP A 88 -5.69 -0.41 26.78
C ASP A 88 -6.46 -1.49 27.57
N HIS A 89 -7.72 -1.71 27.24
CA HIS A 89 -8.51 -2.80 27.76
C HIS A 89 -8.69 -3.78 26.61
N GLU A 90 -8.14 -4.99 26.76
CA GLU A 90 -8.57 -6.15 25.99
C GLU A 90 -10.08 -6.29 26.22
N GLU A 91 -10.89 -5.67 25.36
CA GLU A 91 -12.34 -5.76 25.46
C GLU A 91 -12.71 -7.22 25.28
N THR A 92 -13.11 -7.85 26.37
CA THR A 92 -13.56 -9.23 26.37
C THR A 92 -14.77 -9.32 25.44
N HIS A 93 -14.98 -10.45 24.76
CA HIS A 93 -16.19 -10.67 23.94
C HIS A 93 -17.50 -10.40 24.71
N GLU A 94 -17.47 -10.48 26.05
CA GLU A 94 -18.57 -10.09 26.94
C GLU A 94 -18.78 -8.58 27.06
N ASP A 95 -17.70 -7.78 27.03
CA ASP A 95 -17.76 -6.31 27.09
C ASP A 95 -18.33 -5.73 25.78
N VAL A 96 -17.89 -6.29 24.64
CA VAL A 96 -18.44 -5.95 23.31
C VAL A 96 -19.92 -6.33 23.25
N ASN A 97 -20.31 -7.50 23.74
CA ASN A 97 -21.71 -7.92 23.79
C ASN A 97 -22.56 -7.06 24.73
N LYS A 98 -21.98 -6.58 25.84
CA LYS A 98 -22.67 -5.69 26.78
C LYS A 98 -22.88 -4.31 26.17
N TYR A 99 -21.86 -3.76 25.51
CA TYR A 99 -21.97 -2.52 24.74
C TYR A 99 -23.01 -2.62 23.62
N PHE A 100 -22.98 -3.73 22.85
CA PHE A 100 -23.97 -3.97 21.81
C PHE A 100 -25.39 -4.04 22.37
N LYS A 101 -25.59 -4.73 23.51
CA LYS A 101 -26.90 -4.78 24.16
C LYS A 101 -27.36 -3.43 24.66
N THR A 102 -26.48 -2.62 25.26
CA THR A 102 -26.84 -1.26 25.69
C THR A 102 -27.19 -0.35 24.52
N VAL A 103 -26.44 -0.45 23.41
CA VAL A 103 -26.74 0.33 22.19
C VAL A 103 -28.06 -0.14 21.55
N ILE A 104 -28.33 -1.45 21.54
CA ILE A 104 -29.60 -2.01 21.05
C ILE A 104 -30.77 -1.59 21.94
N ASP A 105 -30.61 -1.61 23.26
CA ASP A 105 -31.64 -1.18 24.21
C ASP A 105 -31.90 0.33 24.09
N ASP A 106 -30.86 1.15 23.93
CA ASP A 106 -30.98 2.60 23.68
C ASP A 106 -31.62 2.89 22.30
N LEU A 107 -31.42 2.01 21.30
CA LEU A 107 -32.09 2.07 19.99
C LEU A 107 -33.53 1.51 20.01
N LEU A 108 -33.93 0.79 21.06
CA LEU A 108 -35.30 0.33 21.25
C LEU A 108 -36.18 1.38 21.94
N ASP A 109 -35.57 2.43 22.50
CA ASP A 109 -36.29 3.57 23.09
C ASP A 109 -36.90 4.47 22.00
N GLU A 110 -38.04 5.11 22.31
CA GLU A 110 -39.04 5.72 21.40
C GLU A 110 -38.53 6.80 20.40
N PHE A 111 -37.23 7.13 20.37
CA PHE A 111 -36.59 8.15 19.53
C PHE A 111 -35.70 7.61 18.39
N SER A 112 -35.52 6.29 18.27
CA SER A 112 -34.56 5.69 17.32
C SER A 112 -34.95 5.79 15.85
N GLY A 113 -36.24 5.95 15.56
CA GLY A 113 -36.72 6.22 14.20
C GLY A 113 -36.19 7.55 13.65
N ASP A 114 -35.99 8.55 14.50
CA ASP A 114 -35.52 9.88 14.10
C ASP A 114 -34.00 9.91 13.85
N VAL A 115 -33.24 9.10 14.61
CA VAL A 115 -31.78 8.99 14.46
C VAL A 115 -31.40 8.22 13.20
N LEU A 116 -32.09 7.12 12.87
CA LEU A 116 -31.83 6.38 11.64
C LEU A 116 -32.29 7.14 10.39
N ASN A 117 -33.35 7.94 10.48
CA ASN A 117 -33.79 8.86 9.42
C ASN A 117 -32.87 10.09 9.26
N SER A 118 -32.00 10.36 10.24
CA SER A 118 -31.02 11.46 10.17
C SER A 118 -29.74 11.11 9.42
N ILE A 119 -29.50 9.82 9.13
CA ILE A 119 -28.35 9.36 8.37
C ILE A 119 -28.59 9.64 6.89
N PRO A 120 -27.70 10.39 6.21
CA PRO A 120 -27.85 10.63 4.78
C PRO A 120 -27.71 9.32 4.01
N GLU A 121 -28.51 9.15 2.95
CA GLU A 121 -28.53 7.91 2.14
C GLU A 121 -27.15 7.54 1.56
N SER A 122 -26.25 8.52 1.39
CA SER A 122 -24.85 8.27 1.00
C SER A 122 -24.10 7.39 2.00
N ASP A 123 -24.34 7.63 3.30
CA ASP A 123 -23.56 7.05 4.39
C ASP A 123 -24.05 5.64 4.74
N VAL A 124 -25.35 5.37 4.48
CA VAL A 124 -25.94 4.02 4.59
C VAL A 124 -25.18 3.00 3.74
N SER A 125 -24.69 3.41 2.56
CA SER A 125 -23.91 2.53 1.68
C SER A 125 -22.53 2.19 2.25
N PHE A 126 -21.87 3.15 2.92
CA PHE A 126 -20.58 2.92 3.58
C PHE A 126 -20.75 2.01 4.79
N LEU A 127 -21.75 2.25 5.63
CA LEU A 127 -22.06 1.39 6.78
C LEU A 127 -22.38 -0.03 6.33
N LYS A 128 -23.19 -0.18 5.28
CA LYS A 128 -23.49 -1.51 4.71
C LYS A 128 -22.22 -2.23 4.24
N ASN A 129 -21.28 -1.52 3.62
CA ASN A 129 -20.01 -2.10 3.18
C ASN A 129 -19.06 -2.39 4.34
N GLU A 130 -19.09 -1.63 5.43
CA GLU A 130 -18.28 -1.91 6.62
C GLU A 130 -18.75 -3.17 7.35
N PHE A 131 -20.07 -3.34 7.54
CA PHE A 131 -20.63 -4.48 8.26
C PHE A 131 -20.80 -5.74 7.40
N PHE A 132 -21.05 -5.59 6.09
CA PHE A 132 -21.38 -6.71 5.19
C PHE A 132 -20.53 -6.75 3.91
N GLY A 133 -19.48 -5.94 3.83
CA GLY A 133 -18.62 -5.88 2.64
C GLY A 133 -17.80 -7.15 2.43
N ASP A 134 -17.38 -7.35 1.19
CA ASP A 134 -16.47 -8.42 0.81
C ASP A 134 -15.02 -7.91 0.88
N GLU A 135 -14.32 -8.22 1.98
CA GLU A 135 -12.90 -7.89 2.18
C GLU A 135 -12.02 -8.35 1.01
N LYS A 136 -12.42 -9.43 0.32
CA LYS A 136 -11.68 -9.97 -0.81
C LYS A 136 -11.71 -9.02 -2.01
N ALA A 137 -12.86 -8.42 -2.31
CA ALA A 137 -12.98 -7.49 -3.43
C ALA A 137 -12.12 -6.22 -3.24
N GLU A 138 -12.02 -5.74 -2.00
CA GLU A 138 -11.17 -4.60 -1.66
C GLU A 138 -9.68 -4.94 -1.79
N SER A 139 -9.28 -6.11 -1.28
CA SER A 139 -7.88 -6.57 -1.40
C SER A 139 -7.46 -6.77 -2.87
N ASP A 140 -8.34 -7.31 -3.71
CA ASP A 140 -8.12 -7.45 -5.16
C ASP A 140 -7.99 -6.08 -5.85
N CYS A 141 -8.79 -5.10 -5.41
CA CYS A 141 -8.68 -3.72 -5.89
C CYS A 141 -7.33 -3.11 -5.50
N LEU A 142 -6.92 -3.24 -4.24
CA LEU A 142 -5.62 -2.76 -3.75
C LEU A 142 -4.46 -3.41 -4.49
N GLN A 143 -4.53 -4.70 -4.78
CA GLN A 143 -3.54 -5.41 -5.58
C GLN A 143 -3.36 -4.78 -6.96
N LYS A 144 -4.46 -4.37 -7.61
CA LYS A 144 -4.43 -3.70 -8.92
C LYS A 144 -3.75 -2.33 -8.86
N TRP A 145 -3.96 -1.58 -7.78
CA TRP A 145 -3.37 -0.25 -7.58
C TRP A 145 -1.89 -0.34 -7.24
N LEU A 146 -1.51 -1.23 -6.31
CA LEU A 146 -0.13 -1.43 -5.88
C LEU A 146 0.73 -2.10 -6.95
N LYS A 147 0.12 -2.84 -7.88
CA LYS A 147 0.81 -3.61 -8.94
C LYS A 147 1.89 -4.52 -8.33
N TYR A 148 1.49 -5.57 -7.64
CA TYR A 148 2.43 -6.50 -7.02
C TYR A 148 3.51 -6.98 -7.98
N ARG A 149 4.76 -7.01 -7.49
CA ARG A 149 5.96 -7.40 -8.24
C ARG A 149 6.20 -6.58 -9.50
N ARG A 150 5.75 -5.32 -9.57
CA ARG A 150 5.85 -4.42 -10.73
C ARG A 150 7.17 -4.50 -11.51
N GLU A 151 8.31 -4.49 -10.82
CA GLU A 151 9.63 -4.46 -11.46
C GLU A 151 10.24 -5.84 -11.70
N ILE A 152 9.74 -6.87 -11.02
CA ILE A 152 10.32 -8.21 -11.03
C ILE A 152 9.53 -9.15 -11.95
N ALA A 153 8.23 -8.92 -12.10
CA ALA A 153 7.31 -9.79 -12.84
C ALA A 153 7.76 -10.00 -14.30
N ASP A 154 8.32 -8.97 -14.92
CA ASP A 154 8.84 -9.02 -16.29
C ASP A 154 9.97 -10.02 -16.48
N TYR A 155 10.80 -10.24 -15.46
CA TYR A 155 11.95 -11.15 -15.52
C TYR A 155 11.65 -12.56 -14.99
N GLN A 156 10.53 -12.71 -14.27
CA GLN A 156 10.05 -13.98 -13.72
C GLN A 156 9.03 -14.68 -14.63
N SER A 157 8.34 -13.91 -15.47
CA SER A 157 7.36 -14.46 -16.41
C SER A 157 8.03 -15.30 -17.48
N TYR A 158 7.39 -16.41 -17.87
CA TYR A 158 7.93 -17.29 -18.89
C TYR A 158 7.88 -16.63 -20.27
N LEU A 159 9.03 -16.50 -20.94
CA LEU A 159 9.18 -15.95 -22.30
C LEU A 159 8.57 -14.55 -22.50
N SER A 160 8.55 -13.71 -21.46
CA SER A 160 8.06 -12.33 -21.52
C SER A 160 8.96 -11.38 -22.33
N ILE A 161 10.27 -11.65 -22.37
CA ILE A 161 11.25 -10.82 -23.08
C ILE A 161 11.62 -11.51 -24.40
N PRO A 162 11.29 -10.93 -25.56
CA PRO A 162 11.63 -11.52 -26.84
C PRO A 162 13.14 -11.51 -27.06
N ILE A 163 13.65 -12.50 -27.78
CA ILE A 163 15.10 -12.69 -28.02
C ILE A 163 15.72 -11.47 -28.71
N SER A 164 14.97 -10.80 -29.60
CA SER A 164 15.39 -9.58 -30.29
C SER A 164 15.72 -8.42 -29.33
N GLU A 165 15.10 -8.40 -28.16
CA GLU A 165 15.23 -7.35 -27.16
C GLU A 165 16.19 -7.71 -26.02
N GLN A 166 16.87 -8.86 -26.11
CA GLN A 166 17.88 -9.30 -25.13
C GLN A 166 19.25 -8.63 -25.40
N ASN A 167 19.24 -7.33 -25.66
CA ASN A 167 20.43 -6.53 -25.94
C ASN A 167 20.59 -5.41 -24.92
N VAL A 168 21.83 -4.95 -24.75
CA VAL A 168 22.19 -3.87 -23.80
C VAL A 168 21.54 -2.52 -24.14
N TRP A 169 21.31 -2.27 -25.43
CA TRP A 169 20.72 -1.03 -25.92
C TRP A 169 19.19 -1.10 -26.04
N SER A 170 18.60 -2.29 -25.88
CA SER A 170 17.15 -2.47 -25.92
C SER A 170 16.47 -1.85 -24.70
N ALA A 171 15.38 -1.13 -24.94
CA ALA A 171 14.63 -0.38 -23.93
C ALA A 171 13.36 -1.12 -23.45
N TRP A 172 13.37 -2.45 -23.43
CA TRP A 172 12.19 -3.28 -23.13
C TRP A 172 11.61 -3.05 -21.73
N TYR A 173 12.45 -2.66 -20.77
CA TYR A 173 12.07 -2.33 -19.39
C TYR A 173 11.29 -1.01 -19.25
N LEU A 174 11.09 -0.26 -20.34
CA LEU A 174 10.31 0.99 -20.34
C LEU A 174 8.92 0.83 -20.97
N ARG A 175 8.57 -0.34 -21.49
CA ARG A 175 7.34 -0.54 -22.29
C ARG A 175 6.03 -0.29 -21.54
N HIS A 176 6.04 -0.41 -20.21
CA HIS A 176 4.87 -0.17 -19.36
C HIS A 176 4.69 1.29 -18.97
N ILE A 177 5.66 2.17 -19.30
CA ILE A 177 5.55 3.60 -19.06
C ILE A 177 4.56 4.17 -20.08
N LYS A 178 3.46 4.73 -19.58
CA LYS A 178 2.47 5.43 -20.39
C LYS A 178 2.58 6.91 -20.08
N GLY A 179 2.88 7.72 -21.11
CA GLY A 179 2.66 9.15 -21.02
C GLY A 179 1.16 9.41 -21.13
N ASN A 180 0.63 10.16 -20.16
CA ASN A 180 -0.67 10.82 -20.28
C ASN A 180 -0.44 12.25 -20.77
#